data_AF-A0A852UKW0-F1
#
_entry.id   AF-A0A852UKW0-F1
#
_cell.length_a   1.000
_cell.length_b   1.000
_cell.length_c   1.000
_cell.angle_alpha   90.00
_cell.angle_beta   90.00
_cell.angle_gamma   90.00
#
_symmetry.space_group_name_H-M   'P 1'
#
loop_
_entity.id
_entity.type
_entity.pdbx_description
1 polymer ?
#
loop_
_entity_poly.entity_id
_entity_poly.type
_entity_poly.pdbx_seq_one_letter_code
_entity_poly.pdbx_strand_id
1 'polypeptide(L)'
;MIKKFMVFFTAFLLIFTTVGNVSAAPLFKDVSDKHASKAELDYLAGRGIIFADPAKNFGVNEEITRLEASTLIIKALGLKTADRPDPNFTDVTAHDEGYEIIATIADEGIMNGNEKGAFMPNNKLTRGQMAAILVGAFKLKGTSNHAFKDVAPSYWASESINILFFNEVTTGYPNNTYKPTAFITKANFGVFLARILNPEFKKKPVCYKADSKKKVVVNVQVTNLWKSPNKNRVVDRPSISSPTDIAKWTKGMSVSQKLWLVGKTDTQALYGQEVVILKSSGNWHEIAVKDQYTPRNKAGYPGWVPKSHVTETTADYTDCKIAIVDTNIATLYNEPQKANKFVDISYTTILPVIQEEGEWIHVQTPSNGVKYLRKQDAKIVKNFAAIPKPTQKDIVDSAKMFLGLPYVWSGISGFGFDCSGLIHSVYKNHGIMIPRDSFVQAVNGTPVARKNMRPGDLLFFAYNQGKGKVYHVGMYIGNNQMIHAPNSSRNVEIISIDAHPYKANFAGSRRYLK
;
A
#
# COMPACT_ATOMS: atom_id res chain seq x y z
N MET A 1 -71.06 -7.51 -36.61
CA MET A 1 -69.63 -7.88 -36.42
C MET A 1 -69.05 -7.00 -35.32
N ILE A 2 -68.07 -7.53 -34.59
CA ILE A 2 -67.37 -6.96 -33.41
C ILE A 2 -67.88 -7.51 -32.07
N LYS A 3 -67.16 -8.55 -31.61
CA LYS A 3 -67.21 -9.17 -30.28
C LYS A 3 -66.72 -8.17 -29.22
N LYS A 4 -67.46 -8.02 -28.11
CA LYS A 4 -66.95 -7.36 -26.90
C LYS A 4 -66.45 -8.42 -25.93
N PHE A 5 -65.14 -8.46 -25.74
CA PHE A 5 -64.45 -9.19 -24.67
C PHE A 5 -64.69 -8.44 -23.35
N MET A 6 -65.20 -9.12 -22.33
CA MET A 6 -65.32 -8.61 -20.97
C MET A 6 -64.27 -9.33 -20.12
N VAL A 7 -63.26 -8.58 -19.70
CA VAL A 7 -62.10 -9.06 -18.93
C VAL A 7 -62.52 -9.20 -17.46
N PHE A 8 -62.36 -10.41 -16.90
CA PHE A 8 -62.46 -10.67 -15.46
C PHE A 8 -61.20 -10.17 -14.75
N PHE A 9 -61.35 -9.28 -13.78
CA PHE A 9 -60.29 -8.86 -12.87
C PHE A 9 -60.24 -9.84 -11.68
N THR A 10 -59.36 -10.84 -11.73
CA THR A 10 -59.02 -11.68 -10.58
C THR A 10 -58.10 -10.91 -9.64
N ALA A 11 -58.58 -10.59 -8.44
CA ALA A 11 -57.79 -10.03 -7.36
C ALA A 11 -56.78 -11.08 -6.86
N PHE A 12 -55.49 -10.84 -7.11
CA PHE A 12 -54.39 -11.66 -6.59
C PHE A 12 -54.08 -11.20 -5.16
N LEU A 13 -54.51 -11.98 -4.17
CA LEU A 13 -54.16 -11.76 -2.77
C LEU A 13 -52.69 -12.20 -2.57
N LEU A 14 -51.76 -11.24 -2.61
CA LEU A 14 -50.35 -11.49 -2.28
C LEU A 14 -50.22 -11.74 -0.77
N ILE A 15 -50.06 -13.01 -0.40
CA ILE A 15 -49.59 -13.41 0.93
C ILE A 15 -48.12 -12.99 1.02
N PHE A 16 -47.85 -11.88 1.72
CA PHE A 16 -46.49 -11.53 2.14
C PHE A 16 -46.05 -12.56 3.19
N THR A 17 -45.33 -13.59 2.75
CA THR A 17 -44.51 -14.39 3.67
C THR A 17 -43.34 -13.51 4.09
N THR A 18 -43.36 -13.06 5.34
CA THR A 18 -42.18 -12.48 5.97
C THR A 18 -41.10 -13.56 5.98
N VAL A 19 -40.10 -13.43 5.10
CA VAL A 19 -38.87 -14.20 5.19
C VAL A 19 -38.15 -13.70 6.43
N GLY A 20 -38.45 -14.30 7.58
CA GLY A 20 -37.62 -14.14 8.77
C GLY A 20 -36.22 -14.64 8.41
N ASN A 21 -35.19 -13.84 8.68
CA ASN A 21 -33.82 -14.31 8.67
C ASN A 21 -33.71 -15.36 9.78
N VAL A 22 -33.90 -16.63 9.43
CA VAL A 22 -33.61 -17.74 10.33
C VAL A 22 -32.09 -17.80 10.45
N SER A 23 -31.56 -17.28 11.56
CA SER A 23 -30.16 -17.51 11.91
C SER A 23 -29.98 -18.99 12.18
N ALA A 24 -29.03 -19.64 11.49
CA ALA A 24 -28.69 -21.02 11.76
C ALA A 24 -28.17 -21.15 13.20
N ALA A 25 -28.50 -22.25 13.88
CA ALA A 25 -28.00 -22.50 15.23
C ALA A 25 -26.46 -22.51 15.25
N PRO A 26 -25.81 -21.92 16.27
CA PRO A 26 -24.35 -21.89 16.35
C PRO A 26 -23.78 -23.30 16.42
N LEU A 27 -22.73 -23.57 15.64
CA LEU A 27 -22.08 -24.90 15.58
C LEU A 27 -21.23 -25.21 16.82
N PHE A 28 -20.78 -24.15 17.52
CA PHE A 28 -19.95 -24.24 18.72
C PHE A 28 -20.31 -23.10 19.67
N LYS A 29 -20.13 -23.32 20.97
CA LYS A 29 -20.42 -22.33 22.01
C LYS A 29 -19.51 -21.10 21.96
N ASP A 30 -18.25 -21.25 21.54
CA ASP A 30 -17.24 -20.19 21.46
C ASP A 30 -17.10 -19.55 20.06
N VAL A 31 -17.91 -19.97 19.08
CA VAL A 31 -17.92 -19.42 17.71
C VAL A 31 -19.22 -18.69 17.45
N SER A 32 -19.27 -17.41 17.85
CA SER A 32 -20.41 -16.54 17.55
C SER A 32 -20.52 -16.17 16.07
N ASP A 33 -21.69 -15.65 15.65
CA ASP A 33 -21.94 -15.14 14.29
C ASP A 33 -20.96 -14.05 13.82
N LYS A 34 -20.29 -13.37 14.76
CA LYS A 34 -19.32 -12.31 14.48
C LYS A 34 -17.86 -12.79 14.55
N HIS A 35 -17.62 -14.07 14.84
CA HIS A 35 -16.27 -14.58 14.98
C HIS A 35 -15.53 -14.56 13.63
N ALA A 36 -14.29 -14.08 13.62
CA ALA A 36 -13.53 -13.81 12.40
C ALA A 36 -13.24 -15.04 11.53
N SER A 37 -13.34 -16.25 12.10
CA SER A 37 -13.13 -17.54 11.42
C SER A 37 -14.41 -18.33 11.20
N LYS A 38 -15.58 -17.75 11.47
CA LYS A 38 -16.86 -18.49 11.44
C LYS A 38 -17.10 -19.15 10.09
N ALA A 39 -16.97 -18.39 8.99
CA ALA A 39 -17.29 -18.89 7.66
C ALA A 39 -16.40 -20.10 7.27
N GLU A 40 -15.10 -20.03 7.57
CA GLU A 40 -14.17 -21.14 7.35
C GLU A 40 -14.50 -22.36 8.22
N LEU A 41 -14.84 -22.17 9.50
CA LEU A 41 -15.16 -23.26 10.42
C LEU A 41 -16.51 -23.92 10.05
N ASP A 42 -17.52 -23.13 9.69
CA ASP A 42 -18.82 -23.61 9.22
C ASP A 42 -18.64 -24.46 7.95
N TYR A 43 -17.80 -24.02 7.02
CA TYR A 43 -17.47 -24.78 5.81
C TYR A 43 -16.83 -26.15 6.14
N LEU A 44 -15.84 -26.17 7.03
CA LEU A 44 -15.18 -27.41 7.42
C LEU A 44 -16.13 -28.36 8.17
N ALA A 45 -17.03 -27.82 9.00
CA ALA A 45 -18.07 -28.61 9.67
C ALA A 45 -19.08 -29.18 8.68
N GLY A 46 -19.54 -28.39 7.70
CA GLY A 46 -20.43 -28.85 6.63
C GLY A 46 -19.81 -29.95 5.74
N ARG A 47 -18.47 -30.04 5.72
CA ARG A 47 -17.70 -31.10 5.05
C ARG A 47 -17.42 -32.32 5.93
N GLY A 48 -17.86 -32.31 7.20
CA GLY A 48 -17.58 -33.37 8.18
C GLY A 48 -16.13 -33.42 8.67
N ILE A 49 -15.32 -32.41 8.35
CA ILE A 49 -13.91 -32.34 8.75
C ILE A 49 -13.80 -31.97 10.23
N ILE A 50 -14.64 -31.02 10.68
CA ILE A 50 -14.80 -30.67 12.08
C ILE A 50 -16.16 -31.21 12.55
N PHE A 51 -16.19 -31.79 13.75
CA PHE A 51 -17.44 -32.23 14.36
C PHE A 51 -18.10 -31.05 15.07
N ALA A 52 -19.29 -30.63 14.62
CA ALA A 52 -20.07 -29.57 15.25
C ALA A 52 -20.82 -30.11 16.47
N ASP A 53 -20.64 -29.45 17.61
CA ASP A 53 -21.37 -29.74 18.85
C ASP A 53 -21.70 -28.39 19.53
N PRO A 54 -22.96 -27.91 19.42
CA PRO A 54 -23.37 -26.64 20.01
C PRO A 54 -23.20 -26.58 21.55
N ALA A 55 -23.09 -27.73 22.22
CA ALA A 55 -22.87 -27.80 23.67
C ALA A 55 -21.38 -27.61 24.06
N LYS A 56 -20.45 -27.74 23.10
CA LYS A 56 -19.01 -27.70 23.33
C LYS A 56 -18.36 -26.48 22.69
N ASN A 57 -17.21 -26.09 23.25
CA ASN A 57 -16.31 -25.15 22.62
C ASN A 57 -15.50 -25.88 21.53
N PHE A 58 -15.23 -25.21 20.42
CA PHE A 58 -14.21 -25.65 19.47
C PHE A 58 -12.79 -25.45 20.02
N GLY A 59 -12.60 -24.44 20.88
CA GLY A 59 -11.30 -24.08 21.43
C GLY A 59 -10.56 -23.12 20.48
N VAL A 60 -11.25 -22.08 19.97
CA VAL A 60 -10.70 -21.19 18.91
C VAL A 60 -9.35 -20.55 19.25
N ASN A 61 -9.09 -20.32 20.54
CA ASN A 61 -7.87 -19.71 21.07
C ASN A 61 -6.84 -20.74 21.58
N GLU A 62 -7.19 -22.02 21.63
CA GLU A 62 -6.29 -23.07 22.10
C GLU A 62 -5.28 -23.41 21.01
N GLU A 63 -4.02 -23.62 21.41
CA GLU A 63 -2.98 -24.12 20.52
C GLU A 63 -3.28 -25.55 20.09
N ILE A 64 -3.21 -25.80 18.78
CA ILE A 64 -3.53 -27.12 18.21
C ILE A 64 -2.42 -28.12 18.53
N THR A 65 -2.80 -29.32 18.94
CA THR A 65 -1.86 -30.44 19.10
C THR A 65 -1.54 -31.10 17.77
N ARG A 66 -0.48 -31.92 17.76
CA ARG A 66 -0.12 -32.75 16.60
C ARG A 66 -1.23 -33.73 16.24
N LEU A 67 -1.83 -34.41 17.21
CA LEU A 67 -2.93 -35.35 16.97
C LEU A 67 -4.18 -34.67 16.41
N GLU A 68 -4.54 -33.49 16.92
CA GLU A 68 -5.68 -32.72 16.42
C GLU A 68 -5.46 -32.27 14.97
N ALA A 69 -4.27 -31.75 14.64
CA ALA A 69 -3.92 -31.38 13.27
C ALA A 69 -3.95 -32.58 12.32
N SER A 70 -3.40 -33.74 12.73
CA SER A 70 -3.43 -34.98 11.95
C SER A 70 -4.86 -35.42 11.65
N THR A 71 -5.76 -35.33 12.64
CA THR A 71 -7.18 -35.66 12.48
C THR A 71 -7.83 -34.78 11.42
N LEU A 72 -7.60 -33.47 11.46
CA LEU A 72 -8.15 -32.53 10.48
C LEU A 72 -7.63 -32.80 9.06
N ILE A 73 -6.34 -33.09 8.91
CA ILE A 73 -5.73 -33.38 7.61
C ILE A 73 -6.27 -34.68 7.01
N ILE A 74 -6.32 -35.76 7.80
CA ILE A 74 -6.85 -37.07 7.37
C ILE A 74 -8.28 -36.94 6.87
N LYS A 75 -9.13 -36.25 7.64
CA LYS A 75 -10.52 -36.00 7.23
C LYS A 75 -10.61 -35.13 5.97
N ALA A 76 -9.78 -34.10 5.86
CA ALA A 76 -9.76 -33.23 4.69
C ALA A 76 -9.30 -33.94 3.41
N LEU A 77 -8.37 -34.88 3.53
CA LEU A 77 -7.88 -35.71 2.43
C LEU A 77 -8.76 -36.94 2.16
N GLY A 78 -9.71 -37.27 3.05
CA GLY A 78 -10.56 -38.45 2.93
C GLY A 78 -9.80 -39.76 3.08
N LEU A 79 -8.73 -39.76 3.87
CA LEU A 79 -7.88 -40.94 4.06
C LEU A 79 -8.55 -41.97 4.97
N LYS A 80 -8.40 -43.25 4.63
CA LYS A 80 -8.86 -44.37 5.46
C LYS A 80 -7.87 -44.61 6.60
N THR A 81 -8.39 -44.93 7.79
CA THR A 81 -7.58 -45.14 9.00
C THR A 81 -7.38 -46.61 9.38
N ALA A 82 -8.21 -47.50 8.83
CA ALA A 82 -8.06 -48.93 9.02
C ALA A 82 -6.85 -49.49 8.27
N ASP A 83 -6.35 -50.64 8.75
CA ASP A 83 -5.33 -51.47 8.12
C ASP A 83 -3.99 -50.77 7.83
N ARG A 84 -3.58 -49.85 8.72
CA ARG A 84 -2.30 -49.15 8.63
C ARG A 84 -1.17 -49.95 9.29
N PRO A 85 0.07 -49.89 8.75
CA PRO A 85 1.22 -50.50 9.40
C PRO A 85 1.49 -49.85 10.76
N ASP A 86 2.11 -50.60 11.68
CA ASP A 86 2.55 -50.05 12.96
C ASP A 86 3.59 -48.94 12.71
N PRO A 87 3.34 -47.69 13.15
CA PRO A 87 4.29 -46.61 12.95
C PRO A 87 5.55 -46.73 13.83
N ASN A 88 5.61 -47.69 14.76
CA ASN A 88 6.76 -47.98 15.63
C ASN A 88 7.25 -46.77 16.44
N PHE A 89 6.33 -45.91 16.87
CA PHE A 89 6.67 -44.77 17.74
C PHE A 89 6.85 -45.22 19.20
N THR A 90 7.78 -44.60 19.90
CA THR A 90 8.14 -44.98 21.28
C THR A 90 7.15 -44.50 22.35
N ASP A 91 6.30 -43.54 22.01
CA ASP A 91 5.35 -42.87 22.90
C ASP A 91 3.88 -43.05 22.50
N VAL A 92 3.61 -44.02 21.62
CA VAL A 92 2.27 -44.32 21.10
C VAL A 92 2.11 -45.84 20.96
N THR A 93 1.01 -46.37 21.45
CA THR A 93 0.66 -47.80 21.46
C THR A 93 -0.70 -48.02 20.83
N ALA A 94 -0.99 -49.25 20.38
CA ALA A 94 -2.26 -49.61 19.74
C ALA A 94 -3.52 -49.38 20.61
N HIS A 95 -3.34 -49.15 21.91
CA HIS A 95 -4.43 -48.88 22.86
C HIS A 95 -4.69 -47.37 23.08
N ASP A 96 -3.80 -46.51 22.57
CA ASP A 96 -3.93 -45.07 22.77
C ASP A 96 -5.02 -44.47 21.88
N GLU A 97 -5.77 -43.52 22.43
CA GLU A 97 -6.75 -42.75 21.68
C GLU A 97 -6.05 -42.00 20.54
N GLY A 98 -6.53 -42.22 19.30
CA GLY A 98 -5.93 -41.63 18.11
C GLY A 98 -4.77 -42.44 17.51
N TYR A 99 -4.48 -43.65 17.98
CA TYR A 99 -3.47 -44.54 17.37
C TYR A 99 -3.64 -44.66 15.85
N GLU A 100 -4.84 -44.96 15.36
CA GLU A 100 -5.09 -45.12 13.92
C GLU A 100 -4.82 -43.83 13.13
N ILE A 101 -5.09 -42.66 13.72
CA ILE A 101 -4.81 -41.34 13.12
C ILE A 101 -3.30 -41.14 12.99
N ILE A 102 -2.55 -41.51 14.04
CA ILE A 102 -1.10 -41.38 14.07
C ILE A 102 -0.44 -42.37 13.10
N ALA A 103 -0.91 -43.62 13.07
CA ALA A 103 -0.45 -44.62 12.11
C ALA A 103 -0.69 -44.15 10.67
N THR A 104 -1.89 -43.62 10.39
CA THR A 104 -2.25 -43.11 9.06
C THR A 104 -1.37 -41.93 8.63
N ILE A 105 -1.21 -40.89 9.47
CA ILE A 105 -0.48 -39.68 9.08
C ILE A 105 1.02 -39.95 8.87
N ALA A 106 1.57 -40.95 9.58
CA ALA A 106 2.94 -41.39 9.46
C ALA A 106 3.15 -42.26 8.20
N ASP A 107 2.24 -43.20 7.93
CA ASP A 107 2.27 -44.05 6.73
C ASP A 107 2.19 -43.22 5.43
N GLU A 108 1.37 -42.17 5.43
CA GLU A 108 1.30 -41.21 4.30
C GLU A 108 2.52 -40.27 4.21
N GLY A 109 3.44 -40.34 5.18
CA GLY A 109 4.65 -39.51 5.24
C GLY A 109 4.36 -38.02 5.51
N ILE A 110 3.15 -37.67 5.97
CA ILE A 110 2.72 -36.28 6.16
C ILE A 110 3.27 -35.71 7.47
N MET A 111 3.31 -36.52 8.53
CA MET A 111 3.86 -36.11 9.82
C MET A 111 4.61 -37.26 10.48
N ASN A 112 5.91 -37.07 10.68
CA ASN A 112 6.79 -38.05 11.32
C ASN A 112 7.15 -37.63 12.76
N GLY A 113 7.68 -38.58 13.53
CA GLY A 113 8.21 -38.36 14.88
C GLY A 113 9.54 -37.59 14.92
N ASN A 114 10.07 -37.42 16.12
CA ASN A 114 11.40 -36.86 16.31
C ASN A 114 12.52 -37.91 16.11
N GLU A 115 13.77 -37.49 16.22
CA GLU A 115 14.96 -38.35 16.09
C GLU A 115 15.02 -39.49 17.12
N LYS A 116 14.27 -39.38 18.22
CA LYS A 116 14.16 -40.42 19.26
C LYS A 116 13.01 -41.40 19.00
N GLY A 117 12.36 -41.31 17.84
CA GLY A 117 11.24 -42.16 17.47
C GLY A 117 9.94 -41.85 18.20
N ALA A 118 9.79 -40.68 18.84
CA ALA A 118 8.53 -40.30 19.50
C ALA A 118 7.68 -39.42 18.58
N PHE A 119 6.37 -39.67 18.49
CA PHE A 119 5.43 -38.86 17.72
C PHE A 119 5.03 -37.57 18.44
N MET A 120 4.92 -37.60 19.76
CA MET A 120 4.52 -36.50 20.64
C MET A 120 3.12 -35.96 20.34
N PRO A 121 2.04 -36.75 20.48
CA PRO A 121 0.70 -36.39 20.02
C PRO A 121 0.15 -35.10 20.65
N ASN A 122 0.53 -34.79 21.89
CA ASN A 122 0.07 -33.63 22.64
C ASN A 122 0.92 -32.36 22.41
N ASN A 123 2.06 -32.46 21.72
CA ASN A 123 2.89 -31.29 21.45
C ASN A 123 2.17 -30.32 20.51
N LYS A 124 2.41 -29.02 20.73
CA LYS A 124 1.80 -27.94 19.96
C LYS A 124 2.55 -27.69 18.66
N LEU A 125 1.82 -27.33 17.61
CA LEU A 125 2.41 -27.00 16.32
C LEU A 125 2.76 -25.52 16.21
N THR A 126 3.97 -25.25 15.72
CA THR A 126 4.35 -23.90 15.27
C THR A 126 3.77 -23.59 13.89
N ARG A 127 3.64 -22.30 13.57
CA ARG A 127 3.17 -21.85 12.24
C ARG A 127 4.08 -22.27 11.09
N GLY A 128 5.38 -22.41 11.33
CA GLY A 128 6.35 -22.94 10.37
C GLY A 128 6.15 -24.43 10.11
N GLN A 129 5.94 -25.22 11.17
CA GLN A 129 5.60 -26.65 11.05
C GLN A 129 4.29 -26.85 10.30
N MET A 130 3.24 -26.10 10.66
CA MET A 130 1.97 -26.13 9.95
C MET A 130 2.16 -25.85 8.45
N ALA A 131 3.01 -24.90 8.08
CA ALA A 131 3.26 -24.59 6.67
C ALA A 131 3.85 -25.78 5.91
N ALA A 132 4.88 -26.42 6.46
CA ALA A 132 5.49 -27.59 5.85
C ALA A 132 4.51 -28.76 5.73
N ILE A 133 3.75 -29.03 6.79
CA ILE A 133 2.74 -30.09 6.83
C ILE A 133 1.67 -29.88 5.76
N LEU A 134 1.06 -28.70 5.69
CA LEU A 134 -0.02 -28.43 4.72
C LEU A 134 0.50 -28.45 3.27
N VAL A 135 1.69 -27.92 3.01
CA VAL A 135 2.29 -27.96 1.66
C VAL A 135 2.55 -29.39 1.22
N GLY A 136 3.14 -30.21 2.10
CA GLY A 136 3.39 -31.62 1.82
C GLY A 136 2.10 -32.42 1.63
N ALA A 137 1.17 -32.33 2.58
CA ALA A 137 -0.09 -33.07 2.59
C ALA A 137 -0.95 -32.82 1.33
N PHE A 138 -1.07 -31.57 0.92
CA PHE A 138 -1.88 -31.17 -0.23
C PHE A 138 -1.07 -31.03 -1.52
N LYS A 139 0.21 -31.43 -1.50
CA LYS A 139 1.15 -31.38 -2.65
C LYS A 139 1.13 -30.01 -3.35
N LEU A 140 1.07 -28.94 -2.55
CA LEU A 140 0.98 -27.57 -3.05
C LEU A 140 2.28 -27.19 -3.77
N LYS A 141 2.15 -26.47 -4.89
CA LYS A 141 3.27 -26.01 -5.70
C LYS A 141 3.19 -24.50 -5.92
N GLY A 142 4.32 -23.88 -6.23
CA GLY A 142 4.39 -22.45 -6.51
C GLY A 142 5.72 -21.84 -6.09
N THR A 143 6.04 -20.68 -6.64
CA THR A 143 7.25 -19.95 -6.27
C THR A 143 6.89 -18.48 -6.08
N SER A 144 7.30 -17.92 -4.94
CA SER A 144 7.13 -16.51 -4.61
C SER A 144 8.45 -15.95 -4.07
N ASN A 145 8.77 -14.73 -4.46
CA ASN A 145 9.92 -13.98 -3.93
C ASN A 145 9.53 -13.09 -2.74
N HIS A 146 8.35 -13.30 -2.16
CA HIS A 146 7.93 -12.57 -0.98
C HIS A 146 8.88 -12.84 0.20
N ALA A 147 9.29 -11.81 0.91
CA ALA A 147 10.18 -11.90 2.06
C ALA A 147 9.49 -11.37 3.31
N PHE A 148 9.13 -12.28 4.22
CA PHE A 148 8.69 -11.91 5.56
C PHE A 148 9.90 -11.49 6.40
N LYS A 149 9.75 -10.43 7.21
CA LYS A 149 10.84 -9.84 8.01
C LYS A 149 11.48 -10.81 8.99
N ASP A 150 10.72 -11.78 9.47
CA ASP A 150 11.10 -12.76 10.49
C ASP A 150 11.25 -14.17 9.93
N VAL A 151 11.32 -14.31 8.60
CA VAL A 151 11.63 -15.57 7.91
C VAL A 151 12.90 -15.36 7.10
N ALA A 152 14.03 -15.77 7.67
CA ALA A 152 15.29 -15.77 6.92
C ALA A 152 15.18 -16.73 5.72
N PRO A 153 15.82 -16.43 4.57
CA PRO A 153 15.85 -17.34 3.44
C PRO A 153 16.37 -18.75 3.79
N SER A 154 17.28 -18.84 4.76
CA SER A 154 17.84 -20.08 5.30
C SER A 154 16.95 -20.81 6.31
N TYR A 155 15.81 -20.22 6.72
CA TYR A 155 14.88 -20.89 7.61
C TYR A 155 14.27 -22.11 6.92
N TRP A 156 14.29 -23.27 7.58
CA TRP A 156 13.97 -24.57 6.95
C TRP A 156 12.57 -24.63 6.31
N ALA A 157 11.57 -23.93 6.86
CA ALA A 157 10.22 -23.88 6.30
C ALA A 157 9.98 -22.66 5.39
N SER A 158 11.03 -21.89 5.05
CA SER A 158 10.94 -20.69 4.22
C SER A 158 10.25 -20.98 2.88
N GLU A 159 10.63 -22.07 2.23
CA GLU A 159 10.02 -22.50 0.97
C GLU A 159 8.53 -22.81 1.12
N SER A 160 8.15 -23.62 2.11
CA SER A 160 6.75 -23.96 2.36
C SER A 160 5.90 -22.72 2.70
N ILE A 161 6.46 -21.79 3.49
CA ILE A 161 5.80 -20.52 3.81
C ILE A 161 5.54 -19.70 2.53
N ASN A 162 6.51 -19.65 1.62
CA ASN A 162 6.37 -18.96 0.34
C ASN A 162 5.39 -19.67 -0.60
N ILE A 163 5.31 -21.00 -0.58
CA ILE A 163 4.30 -21.76 -1.32
C ILE A 163 2.90 -21.45 -0.79
N LEU A 164 2.71 -21.40 0.53
CA LEU A 164 1.42 -21.00 1.12
C LEU A 164 1.04 -19.56 0.75
N PHE A 165 2.02 -18.65 0.73
CA PHE A 165 1.79 -17.27 0.29
C PHE A 165 1.40 -17.21 -1.19
N PHE A 166 2.14 -17.93 -2.06
CA PHE A 166 1.83 -18.03 -3.50
C PHE A 166 0.43 -18.59 -3.76
N ASN A 167 0.01 -19.59 -2.98
CA ASN A 167 -1.31 -20.21 -3.09
C ASN A 167 -2.42 -19.43 -2.36
N GLU A 168 -2.12 -18.23 -1.87
CA GLU A 168 -3.04 -17.31 -1.18
C GLU A 168 -3.70 -17.90 0.09
N VAL A 169 -3.04 -18.89 0.69
CA VAL A 169 -3.45 -19.49 1.96
C VAL A 169 -3.09 -18.57 3.13
N THR A 170 -2.02 -17.79 2.99
CA THR A 170 -1.54 -16.83 3.99
C THR A 170 -1.10 -15.52 3.36
N THR A 171 -1.33 -14.41 4.07
CA THR A 171 -0.76 -13.08 3.79
C THR A 171 0.28 -12.66 4.84
N GLY A 172 0.55 -13.54 5.82
CA GLY A 172 1.28 -13.17 7.04
C GLY A 172 0.50 -12.20 7.93
N TYR A 173 1.21 -11.58 8.86
CA TYR A 173 0.72 -10.52 9.73
C TYR A 173 0.94 -9.14 9.10
N PRO A 174 0.14 -8.14 9.47
CA PRO A 174 0.20 -6.82 8.84
C PRO A 174 1.55 -6.10 8.93
N ASN A 175 2.39 -6.43 9.92
CA ASN A 175 3.74 -5.88 10.06
C ASN A 175 4.80 -6.52 9.13
N ASN A 176 4.36 -7.35 8.17
CA ASN A 176 5.19 -8.18 7.28
C ASN A 176 5.99 -9.26 8.00
N THR A 177 5.41 -9.85 9.05
CA THR A 177 5.96 -11.03 9.72
C THR A 177 5.09 -12.26 9.43
N TYR A 178 5.67 -13.45 9.50
CA TYR A 178 4.93 -14.71 9.44
C TYR A 178 4.79 -15.36 10.82
N LYS A 179 5.67 -15.03 11.76
CA LYS A 179 5.85 -15.63 13.09
C LYS A 179 6.03 -17.16 13.01
N PRO A 180 7.07 -17.65 12.31
CA PRO A 180 7.20 -19.08 12.01
C PRO A 180 7.39 -19.95 13.27
N THR A 181 7.96 -19.40 14.33
CA THR A 181 8.22 -20.12 15.59
C THR A 181 7.06 -20.03 16.60
N ALA A 182 6.06 -19.18 16.37
CA ALA A 182 4.91 -19.07 17.26
C ALA A 182 3.97 -20.27 17.07
N PHE A 183 3.39 -20.75 18.16
CA PHE A 183 2.36 -21.78 18.13
C PHE A 183 1.10 -21.26 17.42
N ILE A 184 0.39 -22.17 16.75
CA ILE A 184 -0.84 -21.87 16.01
C ILE A 184 -2.06 -22.38 16.77
N THR A 185 -3.14 -21.60 16.77
CA THR A 185 -4.41 -22.00 17.37
C THR A 185 -5.23 -22.92 16.45
N LYS A 186 -6.16 -23.68 17.04
CA LYS A 186 -7.10 -24.55 16.31
C LYS A 186 -7.87 -23.78 15.24
N ALA A 187 -8.41 -22.60 15.56
CA ALA A 187 -9.13 -21.78 14.59
C ALA A 187 -8.24 -21.35 13.42
N ASN A 188 -7.01 -20.91 13.71
CA ASN A 188 -6.09 -20.48 12.66
C ASN A 188 -5.64 -21.65 11.76
N PHE A 189 -5.44 -22.84 12.34
CA PHE A 189 -5.17 -24.04 11.54
C PHE A 189 -6.36 -24.37 10.63
N GLY A 190 -7.58 -24.36 11.17
CA GLY A 190 -8.82 -24.55 10.41
C GLY A 190 -8.97 -23.54 9.27
N VAL A 191 -8.69 -22.26 9.50
CA VAL A 191 -8.72 -21.22 8.47
C VAL A 191 -7.75 -21.53 7.32
N PHE A 192 -6.51 -21.95 7.62
CA PHE A 192 -5.55 -22.31 6.58
C PHE A 192 -6.01 -23.52 5.77
N LEU A 193 -6.55 -24.54 6.45
CA LEU A 193 -7.09 -25.74 5.80
C LEU A 193 -8.29 -25.40 4.92
N ALA A 194 -9.23 -24.60 5.40
CA ALA A 194 -10.40 -24.15 4.63
C ALA A 194 -9.99 -23.40 3.35
N ARG A 195 -8.95 -22.55 3.42
CA ARG A 195 -8.41 -21.83 2.25
C ARG A 195 -7.79 -22.75 1.21
N ILE A 196 -7.18 -23.85 1.63
CA ILE A 196 -6.64 -24.85 0.70
C ILE A 196 -7.80 -25.56 -0.01
N LEU A 197 -8.84 -25.91 0.74
CA LEU A 197 -9.98 -26.69 0.26
C LEU A 197 -11.02 -25.88 -0.53
N ASN A 198 -11.13 -24.58 -0.29
CA ASN A 198 -12.06 -23.70 -0.98
C ASN A 198 -11.37 -22.37 -1.37
N PRO A 199 -11.19 -22.10 -2.67
CA PRO A 199 -10.61 -20.86 -3.17
C PRO A 199 -11.32 -19.57 -2.72
N GLU A 200 -12.61 -19.61 -2.36
CA GLU A 200 -13.35 -18.42 -1.93
C GLU A 200 -12.85 -17.85 -0.58
N PHE A 201 -12.25 -18.68 0.27
CA PHE A 201 -11.67 -18.22 1.53
C PHE A 201 -10.25 -17.70 1.40
N LYS A 202 -9.58 -17.97 0.26
CA LYS A 202 -8.21 -17.52 0.04
C LYS A 202 -8.17 -16.00 0.13
N LYS A 203 -7.31 -15.49 1.02
CA LYS A 203 -7.14 -14.06 1.21
C LYS A 203 -6.27 -13.54 0.08
N LYS A 204 -6.89 -13.28 -1.07
CA LYS A 204 -6.28 -12.49 -2.13
C LYS A 204 -5.81 -11.16 -1.53
N PRO A 205 -4.54 -10.74 -1.67
CA PRO A 205 -4.34 -9.33 -1.96
C PRO A 205 -5.02 -9.14 -3.32
N VAL A 206 -6.27 -8.65 -3.33
CA VAL A 206 -7.26 -8.65 -4.44
C VAL A 206 -6.74 -8.10 -5.77
N CYS A 207 -5.51 -7.57 -5.79
CA CYS A 207 -4.92 -6.80 -6.85
C CYS A 207 -3.39 -6.94 -7.02
N TYR A 208 -2.74 -7.88 -6.31
CA TYR A 208 -1.31 -8.15 -6.50
C TYR A 208 -1.06 -9.11 -7.66
N LYS A 209 -0.05 -8.82 -8.47
CA LYS A 209 0.48 -9.72 -9.49
C LYS A 209 1.95 -10.02 -9.20
N ALA A 210 2.34 -11.28 -9.35
CA ALA A 210 3.74 -11.65 -9.39
C ALA A 210 4.31 -11.24 -10.77
N ASP A 211 4.82 -10.02 -10.89
CA ASP A 211 5.55 -9.55 -12.08
C ASP A 211 7.04 -9.90 -11.95
N SER A 212 7.69 -10.23 -13.06
CA SER A 212 9.14 -10.45 -13.13
C SER A 212 9.90 -9.18 -13.54
N LYS A 213 9.20 -8.13 -13.98
CA LYS A 213 9.81 -6.88 -14.41
C LYS A 213 10.25 -6.05 -13.22
N LYS A 214 11.57 -6.03 -12.99
CA LYS A 214 12.22 -5.15 -12.00
C LYS A 214 11.86 -3.68 -12.23
N LYS A 215 11.47 -3.01 -11.16
CA LYS A 215 11.24 -1.57 -11.09
C LYS A 215 12.05 -1.00 -9.91
N VAL A 216 12.38 0.27 -9.98
CA VAL A 216 13.06 0.99 -8.89
C VAL A 216 12.11 2.04 -8.35
N VAL A 217 11.97 2.11 -7.04
CA VAL A 217 11.07 3.05 -6.36
C VAL A 217 11.81 3.77 -5.24
N VAL A 218 11.36 4.99 -4.94
CA VAL A 218 11.86 5.76 -3.78
C VAL A 218 11.44 5.09 -2.48
N ASN A 219 12.39 4.84 -1.58
CA ASN A 219 12.23 4.10 -0.33
C ASN A 219 12.42 4.97 0.93
N VAL A 220 12.37 6.29 0.79
CA VAL A 220 12.39 7.24 1.91
C VAL A 220 11.24 8.24 1.77
N GLN A 221 10.94 8.98 2.85
CA GLN A 221 9.82 9.94 2.91
C GLN A 221 9.84 10.91 1.71
N VAL A 222 10.96 11.59 1.50
CA VAL A 222 11.24 12.41 0.31
C VAL A 222 12.73 12.33 0.04
N THR A 223 13.13 12.08 -1.21
CA THR A 223 14.54 12.21 -1.62
C THR A 223 14.74 13.49 -2.41
N ASN A 224 15.78 14.25 -2.06
CA ASN A 224 16.16 15.45 -2.80
C ASN A 224 17.17 15.10 -3.91
N LEU A 225 16.92 15.55 -5.14
CA LEU A 225 17.75 15.23 -6.31
C LEU A 225 18.81 16.32 -6.49
N TRP A 226 20.07 15.93 -6.28
CA TRP A 226 21.25 16.79 -6.38
C TRP A 226 21.77 16.86 -7.82
N LYS A 227 22.35 17.99 -8.22
CA LYS A 227 23.03 18.10 -9.51
C LYS A 227 24.30 17.28 -9.60
N SER A 228 24.93 17.00 -8.46
CA SER A 228 26.17 16.23 -8.38
C SER A 228 26.23 15.47 -7.05
N PRO A 229 26.79 14.26 -7.04
CA PRO A 229 26.92 13.47 -5.82
C PRO A 229 27.94 14.10 -4.88
N ASN A 230 27.82 13.81 -3.57
CA ASN A 230 28.77 14.27 -2.53
C ASN A 230 28.97 15.79 -2.45
N LYS A 231 27.99 16.60 -2.86
CA LYS A 231 28.02 18.07 -2.73
C LYS A 231 27.20 18.60 -1.56
N ASN A 232 26.55 17.73 -0.80
CA ASN A 232 25.78 18.08 0.39
C ASN A 232 26.65 18.69 1.49
N ARG A 233 26.06 19.57 2.31
CA ARG A 233 26.68 20.13 3.51
C ARG A 233 26.27 19.33 4.74
N VAL A 234 26.87 19.66 5.89
CA VAL A 234 26.49 19.08 7.19
C VAL A 234 25.02 19.34 7.52
N VAL A 235 24.52 20.56 7.27
CA VAL A 235 23.11 20.93 7.48
C VAL A 235 22.15 20.09 6.63
N ASP A 236 22.62 19.54 5.51
CA ASP A 236 21.81 18.74 4.59
C ASP A 236 21.71 17.26 4.99
N ARG A 237 22.44 16.83 6.03
CA ARG A 237 22.46 15.43 6.51
C ARG A 237 21.07 14.81 6.71
N PRO A 238 20.06 15.49 7.28
CA PRO A 238 18.73 14.88 7.44
C PRO A 238 18.00 14.60 6.11
N SER A 239 18.38 15.28 5.02
CA SER A 239 17.80 15.06 3.67
C SER A 239 18.47 13.94 2.88
N ILE A 240 19.59 13.40 3.37
CA ILE A 240 20.38 12.35 2.72
C ILE A 240 20.55 11.10 3.61
N SER A 241 19.90 11.07 4.77
CA SER A 241 19.87 9.91 5.67
C SER A 241 18.76 8.94 5.26
N SER A 242 18.88 7.68 5.68
CA SER A 242 17.80 6.69 5.53
C SER A 242 17.43 6.13 6.92
N PRO A 243 16.23 6.44 7.45
CA PRO A 243 15.20 7.31 6.87
C PRO A 243 15.61 8.80 6.81
N THR A 244 14.98 9.56 5.93
CA THR A 244 15.13 11.02 5.84
C THR A 244 14.29 11.71 6.92
N ASP A 245 14.74 12.87 7.39
CA ASP A 245 13.98 13.77 8.26
C ASP A 245 13.90 15.16 7.61
N ILE A 246 12.94 15.30 6.69
CA ILE A 246 12.83 16.47 5.82
C ILE A 246 12.26 17.66 6.58
N ALA A 247 11.42 17.41 7.58
CA ALA A 247 10.94 18.45 8.48
C ALA A 247 12.11 19.08 9.26
N LYS A 248 13.02 18.26 9.81
CA LYS A 248 14.22 18.76 10.48
C LYS A 248 15.14 19.51 9.52
N TRP A 249 15.34 18.98 8.31
CA TRP A 249 16.18 19.65 7.31
C TRP A 249 15.66 21.05 6.96
N THR A 250 14.39 21.15 6.58
CA THR A 250 13.78 22.39 6.09
C THR A 250 13.61 23.44 7.18
N LYS A 251 13.29 23.04 8.41
CA LYS A 251 13.20 23.93 9.58
C LYS A 251 14.57 24.32 10.15
N GLY A 252 15.57 23.44 10.02
CA GLY A 252 16.91 23.66 10.55
C GLY A 252 17.81 24.56 9.70
N MET A 253 17.43 24.87 8.46
CA MET A 253 18.21 25.75 7.57
C MET A 253 17.86 27.24 7.76
N SER A 254 18.89 28.07 7.85
CA SER A 254 18.77 29.52 7.71
C SER A 254 18.36 29.93 6.27
N VAL A 255 17.94 31.19 6.08
CA VAL A 255 17.60 31.73 4.75
C VAL A 255 18.79 31.63 3.78
N SER A 256 20.00 31.96 4.22
CA SER A 256 21.21 31.85 3.39
C SER A 256 21.53 30.39 3.04
N GLN A 257 21.31 29.46 3.97
CA GLN A 257 21.47 28.04 3.71
C GLN A 257 20.43 27.48 2.75
N LYS A 258 19.18 27.97 2.78
CA LYS A 258 18.14 27.65 1.80
C LYS A 258 18.48 28.23 0.42
N LEU A 259 18.94 29.48 0.37
CA LEU A 259 19.34 30.13 -0.88
C LEU A 259 20.51 29.41 -1.56
N TRP A 260 21.44 28.85 -0.79
CA TRP A 260 22.55 28.07 -1.32
C TRP A 260 22.10 26.83 -2.12
N LEU A 261 20.92 26.27 -1.86
CA LEU A 261 20.39 25.13 -2.62
C LEU A 261 20.11 25.48 -4.09
N VAL A 262 19.91 26.77 -4.40
CA VAL A 262 19.65 27.25 -5.76
C VAL A 262 20.81 26.85 -6.67
N GLY A 263 20.51 26.03 -7.67
CA GLY A 263 21.50 25.50 -8.60
C GLY A 263 22.33 24.33 -8.07
N LYS A 264 22.07 23.83 -6.86
CA LYS A 264 22.68 22.60 -6.29
C LYS A 264 21.74 21.41 -6.36
N THR A 265 20.44 21.67 -6.29
CA THR A 265 19.38 20.67 -6.35
C THR A 265 18.36 21.08 -7.40
N ASP A 266 17.69 20.10 -8.01
CA ASP A 266 16.78 20.36 -9.14
C ASP A 266 15.33 19.95 -8.86
N THR A 267 15.09 18.82 -8.18
CA THR A 267 13.74 18.40 -7.78
C THR A 267 13.78 17.52 -6.52
N GLN A 268 12.63 17.03 -6.08
CA GLN A 268 12.53 15.93 -5.11
C GLN A 268 11.70 14.79 -5.70
N ALA A 269 11.73 13.61 -5.08
CA ALA A 269 10.81 12.51 -5.35
C ALA A 269 10.25 11.94 -4.03
N LEU A 270 8.99 11.52 -4.04
CA LEU A 270 8.21 11.11 -2.87
C LEU A 270 8.27 9.60 -2.66
N TYR A 271 7.96 9.14 -1.44
CA TYR A 271 7.92 7.73 -1.09
C TYR A 271 7.04 6.91 -2.05
N GLY A 272 7.58 5.80 -2.57
CA GLY A 272 6.90 4.93 -3.53
C GLY A 272 6.92 5.39 -5.00
N GLN A 273 7.42 6.59 -5.29
CA GLN A 273 7.49 7.09 -6.67
C GLN A 273 8.47 6.26 -7.51
N GLU A 274 8.05 5.87 -8.72
CA GLU A 274 8.85 5.06 -9.63
C GLU A 274 9.95 5.90 -10.30
N VAL A 275 11.16 5.33 -10.36
CA VAL A 275 12.35 5.97 -10.91
C VAL A 275 13.13 4.99 -11.79
N VAL A 276 14.02 5.52 -12.62
CA VAL A 276 14.98 4.74 -13.41
C VAL A 276 16.39 5.08 -12.94
N ILE A 277 17.22 4.09 -12.62
CA ILE A 277 18.64 4.32 -12.37
C ILE A 277 19.34 4.56 -13.72
N LEU A 278 19.93 5.73 -13.90
CA LEU A 278 20.66 6.11 -15.12
C LEU A 278 22.13 5.70 -15.03
N LYS A 279 22.77 5.98 -13.88
CA LYS A 279 24.15 5.56 -13.58
C LYS A 279 24.44 5.63 -12.08
N SER A 280 25.61 5.16 -11.68
CA SER A 280 26.05 5.10 -10.28
C SER A 280 27.43 5.71 -10.09
N SER A 281 27.68 6.28 -8.92
CA SER A 281 29.00 6.76 -8.50
C SER A 281 29.13 6.70 -6.98
N GLY A 282 30.05 5.89 -6.46
CA GLY A 282 30.19 5.66 -5.02
C GLY A 282 28.87 5.24 -4.37
N ASN A 283 28.47 5.97 -3.31
CA ASN A 283 27.22 5.77 -2.57
C ASN A 283 26.01 6.51 -3.17
N TRP A 284 26.08 6.94 -4.43
CA TRP A 284 25.01 7.67 -5.11
C TRP A 284 24.57 6.99 -6.41
N HIS A 285 23.28 7.14 -6.72
CA HIS A 285 22.70 6.89 -8.02
C HIS A 285 22.31 8.21 -8.68
N GLU A 286 22.55 8.36 -9.97
CA GLU A 286 21.79 9.29 -10.79
C GLU A 286 20.52 8.57 -11.23
N ILE A 287 19.36 9.10 -10.85
CA ILE A 287 18.04 8.55 -11.17
C ILE A 287 17.28 9.50 -12.11
N ALA A 288 16.24 9.00 -12.78
CA ALA A 288 15.21 9.79 -13.46
C ALA A 288 13.84 9.51 -12.84
N VAL A 289 13.11 10.56 -12.43
CA VAL A 289 11.76 10.46 -11.84
C VAL A 289 10.70 10.45 -12.93
N LYS A 290 10.03 9.32 -13.14
CA LYS A 290 9.29 9.04 -14.39
C LYS A 290 8.13 9.99 -14.68
N ASP A 291 7.39 10.38 -13.66
CA ASP A 291 6.20 11.22 -13.76
C ASP A 291 6.53 12.72 -13.61
N GLN A 292 7.81 13.10 -13.56
CA GLN A 292 8.22 14.49 -13.59
C GLN A 292 8.77 14.82 -14.98
N TYR A 293 7.91 15.36 -15.84
CA TYR A 293 8.29 15.69 -17.20
C TYR A 293 9.31 16.85 -17.24
N THR A 294 10.37 16.64 -18.03
CA THR A 294 11.39 17.64 -18.40
C THR A 294 11.92 17.32 -19.80
N PRO A 295 12.27 18.32 -20.64
CA PRO A 295 12.91 18.07 -21.92
C PRO A 295 14.34 17.53 -21.81
N ARG A 296 14.95 17.58 -20.61
CA ARG A 296 16.35 17.18 -20.37
C ARG A 296 16.61 15.68 -20.49
N ASN A 297 15.60 14.84 -20.27
CA ASN A 297 15.74 13.39 -20.28
C ASN A 297 14.39 12.71 -20.52
N LYS A 298 14.35 11.75 -21.47
CA LYS A 298 13.12 11.04 -21.85
C LYS A 298 12.60 10.08 -20.77
N ALA A 299 13.45 9.59 -19.88
CA ALA A 299 13.08 8.65 -18.82
C ALA A 299 12.40 9.34 -17.62
N GLY A 300 12.47 10.67 -17.53
CA GLY A 300 11.97 11.43 -16.39
C GLY A 300 12.98 12.46 -15.89
N TYR A 301 12.67 13.13 -14.77
CA TYR A 301 13.51 14.20 -14.25
C TYR A 301 14.81 13.68 -13.63
N PRO A 302 16.01 14.01 -14.17
CA PRO A 302 17.26 13.41 -13.73
C PRO A 302 17.86 14.11 -12.50
N GLY A 303 18.56 13.35 -11.65
CA GLY A 303 19.40 13.90 -10.59
C GLY A 303 19.97 12.83 -9.64
N TRP A 304 20.93 13.24 -8.82
CA TRP A 304 21.68 12.36 -7.92
C TRP A 304 21.00 12.20 -6.56
N VAL A 305 20.89 10.96 -6.09
CA VAL A 305 20.37 10.58 -4.77
C VAL A 305 21.28 9.55 -4.11
N PRO A 306 21.33 9.48 -2.76
CA PRO A 306 21.98 8.37 -2.07
C PRO A 306 21.38 7.02 -2.51
N LYS A 307 22.22 5.99 -2.67
CA LYS A 307 21.75 4.64 -3.06
C LYS A 307 20.69 4.09 -2.10
N SER A 308 20.82 4.40 -0.81
CA SER A 308 19.90 4.00 0.27
C SER A 308 18.50 4.64 0.18
N HIS A 309 18.28 5.60 -0.73
CA HIS A 309 16.99 6.25 -0.92
C HIS A 309 16.07 5.54 -1.90
N VAL A 310 16.57 4.55 -2.63
CA VAL A 310 15.80 3.78 -3.60
C VAL A 310 15.92 2.29 -3.31
N THR A 311 14.95 1.52 -3.78
CA THR A 311 14.96 0.06 -3.67
C THR A 311 14.43 -0.57 -4.95
N GLU A 312 14.98 -1.74 -5.30
CA GLU A 312 14.44 -2.56 -6.39
C GLU A 312 13.25 -3.37 -5.87
N THR A 313 12.22 -3.50 -6.71
CA THR A 313 11.07 -4.34 -6.43
C THR A 313 10.56 -4.99 -7.71
N THR A 314 10.07 -6.21 -7.59
CA THR A 314 9.32 -6.91 -8.65
C THR A 314 7.82 -6.97 -8.32
N ALA A 315 7.40 -6.35 -7.21
CA ALA A 315 6.02 -6.40 -6.80
C ALA A 315 5.15 -5.55 -7.74
N ASP A 316 4.07 -6.16 -8.25
CA ASP A 316 3.12 -5.48 -9.11
C ASP A 316 1.77 -5.31 -8.41
N TYR A 317 1.38 -4.05 -8.26
CA TYR A 317 0.13 -3.62 -7.63
C TYR A 317 -0.70 -2.78 -8.61
N THR A 318 -0.48 -2.93 -9.92
CA THR A 318 -1.17 -2.14 -10.96
C THR A 318 -2.68 -2.31 -10.97
N ASP A 319 -3.19 -3.47 -10.51
CA ASP A 319 -4.63 -3.69 -10.38
C ASP A 319 -5.19 -3.12 -9.07
N CYS A 320 -4.34 -2.66 -8.15
CA CYS A 320 -4.77 -2.13 -6.87
C CYS A 320 -5.32 -0.73 -7.05
N LYS A 321 -6.36 -0.40 -6.28
CA LYS A 321 -6.67 1.01 -6.03
C LYS A 321 -5.41 1.69 -5.47
N ILE A 322 -5.30 2.98 -5.70
CA ILE A 322 -4.24 3.80 -5.13
C ILE A 322 -4.83 4.75 -4.10
N ALA A 323 -4.08 4.99 -3.03
CA ALA A 323 -4.30 6.07 -2.10
C ALA A 323 -3.37 7.22 -2.48
N ILE A 324 -3.95 8.41 -2.66
CA ILE A 324 -3.22 9.63 -2.94
C ILE A 324 -3.40 10.56 -1.74
N VAL A 325 -2.32 10.87 -1.04
CA VAL A 325 -2.37 11.76 0.13
C VAL A 325 -2.91 13.13 -0.27
N ASP A 326 -4.00 13.54 0.39
CA ASP A 326 -4.78 14.75 0.06
C ASP A 326 -4.80 15.80 1.17
N THR A 327 -4.00 15.58 2.21
CA THR A 327 -3.65 16.58 3.23
C THR A 327 -2.21 17.02 3.03
N ASN A 328 -1.80 18.13 3.66
CA ASN A 328 -0.43 18.63 3.57
C ASN A 328 0.59 17.54 3.95
N ILE A 329 0.37 16.91 5.10
CA ILE A 329 1.14 15.80 5.63
C ILE A 329 0.17 14.76 6.20
N ALA A 330 0.37 13.50 5.85
CA ALA A 330 -0.33 12.37 6.47
C ALA A 330 0.66 11.47 7.22
N THR A 331 0.22 10.80 8.26
CA THR A 331 1.06 9.86 9.01
C THR A 331 0.75 8.42 8.61
N LEU A 332 1.79 7.67 8.24
CA LEU A 332 1.73 6.21 8.18
C LEU A 332 2.00 5.63 9.57
N TYR A 333 1.23 4.61 9.94
CA TYR A 333 1.35 3.91 11.23
C TYR A 333 1.81 2.47 11.02
N ASN A 334 2.52 1.92 12.01
CA ASN A 334 2.86 0.50 12.10
C ASN A 334 1.67 -0.34 12.58
N GLU A 335 0.88 0.20 13.51
CA GLU A 335 -0.29 -0.44 14.12
C GLU A 335 -1.38 0.63 14.39
N PRO A 336 -2.60 0.50 13.82
CA PRO A 336 -3.69 1.46 13.99
C PRO A 336 -4.11 1.68 15.45
N GLN A 337 -4.23 0.59 16.20
CA GLN A 337 -4.85 0.58 17.54
C GLN A 337 -3.95 1.25 18.59
N LYS A 338 -2.64 1.27 18.38
CA LYS A 338 -1.66 1.86 19.31
C LYS A 338 -1.18 3.25 18.90
N ALA A 339 -1.71 3.80 17.80
CA ALA A 339 -1.21 5.03 17.18
C ALA A 339 0.32 5.04 16.99
N ASN A 340 0.93 3.88 16.77
CA ASN A 340 2.38 3.74 16.65
C ASN A 340 2.84 4.30 15.30
N LYS A 341 3.35 5.52 15.30
CA LYS A 341 3.82 6.25 14.11
C LYS A 341 4.98 5.52 13.45
N PHE A 342 4.90 5.36 12.12
CA PHE A 342 6.00 4.90 11.28
C PHE A 342 6.74 6.09 10.65
N VAL A 343 6.06 6.84 9.78
CA VAL A 343 6.65 8.00 9.09
C VAL A 343 5.57 8.94 8.61
N ASP A 344 5.86 10.24 8.58
CA ASP A 344 5.00 11.19 7.89
C ASP A 344 5.27 11.16 6.38
N ILE A 345 4.26 11.32 5.55
CA ILE A 345 4.35 11.35 4.09
C ILE A 345 3.69 12.62 3.56
N SER A 346 4.21 13.10 2.44
CA SER A 346 3.77 14.34 1.81
C SER A 346 2.42 14.17 1.12
N TYR A 347 1.69 15.28 1.01
CA TYR A 347 0.74 15.52 -0.08
C TYR A 347 1.26 14.97 -1.42
N THR A 348 0.38 14.34 -2.19
CA THR A 348 0.66 13.64 -3.47
C THR A 348 1.52 12.38 -3.41
N THR A 349 1.86 11.88 -2.22
CA THR A 349 2.38 10.50 -2.11
C THR A 349 1.30 9.52 -2.57
N ILE A 350 1.67 8.59 -3.45
CA ILE A 350 0.76 7.59 -4.03
C ILE A 350 1.22 6.20 -3.58
N LEU A 351 0.37 5.46 -2.89
CA LEU A 351 0.64 4.09 -2.45
C LEU A 351 -0.49 3.14 -2.84
N PRO A 352 -0.20 1.87 -3.19
CA PRO A 352 -1.24 0.88 -3.46
C PRO A 352 -2.06 0.57 -2.20
N VAL A 353 -3.39 0.50 -2.35
CA VAL A 353 -4.33 0.08 -1.30
C VAL A 353 -4.54 -1.42 -1.42
N ILE A 354 -4.14 -2.14 -0.38
CA ILE A 354 -4.28 -3.60 -0.28
C ILE A 354 -5.61 -3.97 0.37
N GLN A 355 -6.09 -3.16 1.31
CA GLN A 355 -7.33 -3.38 2.02
C GLN A 355 -7.87 -2.05 2.58
N GLU A 356 -9.19 -1.97 2.71
CA GLU A 356 -9.89 -0.90 3.43
C GLU A 356 -10.60 -1.51 4.63
N GLU A 357 -10.43 -0.94 5.83
CA GLU A 357 -11.01 -1.48 7.08
C GLU A 357 -11.37 -0.34 8.05
N GLY A 358 -12.67 -0.13 8.28
CA GLY A 358 -13.15 0.97 9.11
C GLY A 358 -12.62 2.33 8.62
N GLU A 359 -12.01 3.10 9.52
CA GLU A 359 -11.38 4.41 9.25
C GLU A 359 -9.96 4.31 8.65
N TRP A 360 -9.46 3.10 8.42
CA TRP A 360 -8.09 2.85 7.98
C TRP A 360 -8.06 2.27 6.56
N ILE A 361 -6.96 2.57 5.87
CA ILE A 361 -6.54 1.87 4.67
C ILE A 361 -5.17 1.27 4.88
N HIS A 362 -5.02 0.05 4.39
CA HIS A 362 -3.79 -0.72 4.43
C HIS A 362 -3.07 -0.45 3.13
N VAL A 363 -1.98 0.29 3.19
CA VAL A 363 -1.20 0.68 2.02
C VAL A 363 0.10 -0.09 1.98
N GLN A 364 0.48 -0.59 0.80
CA GLN A 364 1.77 -1.23 0.62
C GLN A 364 2.87 -0.19 0.50
N THR A 365 3.92 -0.30 1.32
CA THR A 365 5.13 0.51 1.13
C THR A 365 6.20 -0.22 0.33
N PRO A 366 7.19 0.51 -0.24
CA PRO A 366 8.22 -0.06 -1.11
C PRO A 366 8.97 -1.26 -0.53
N SER A 367 9.48 -1.15 0.70
CA SER A 367 10.29 -2.21 1.34
C SER A 367 9.85 -2.57 2.77
N ASN A 368 8.92 -1.82 3.38
CA ASN A 368 8.60 -1.99 4.80
C ASN A 368 7.29 -2.76 5.04
N GLY A 369 6.69 -3.30 3.99
CA GLY A 369 5.42 -4.02 4.02
C GLY A 369 4.22 -3.09 4.15
N VAL A 370 3.09 -3.66 4.55
CA VAL A 370 1.85 -2.90 4.76
C VAL A 370 2.03 -1.88 5.90
N LYS A 371 1.49 -0.67 5.69
CA LYS A 371 1.31 0.38 6.70
C LYS A 371 -0.12 0.88 6.67
N TYR A 372 -0.47 1.66 7.67
CA TYR A 372 -1.82 2.12 7.86
C TYR A 372 -1.90 3.63 7.69
N LEU A 373 -2.86 4.07 6.91
CA LEU A 373 -3.15 5.47 6.63
C LEU A 373 -4.63 5.72 6.95
N ARG A 374 -4.97 6.88 7.53
CA ARG A 374 -6.38 7.21 7.77
C ARG A 374 -7.07 7.51 6.46
N LYS A 375 -8.30 7.02 6.30
CA LYS A 375 -9.11 7.26 5.08
C LYS A 375 -9.29 8.75 4.79
N GLN A 376 -9.54 9.56 5.81
CA GLN A 376 -9.73 11.01 5.67
C GLN A 376 -8.49 11.75 5.11
N ASP A 377 -7.29 11.17 5.20
CA ASP A 377 -6.04 11.82 4.80
C ASP A 377 -5.69 11.56 3.33
N ALA A 378 -6.48 10.76 2.61
CA ALA A 378 -6.18 10.37 1.23
C ALA A 378 -7.43 10.14 0.35
N LYS A 379 -7.29 10.44 -0.95
CA LYS A 379 -8.24 10.01 -1.98
C LYS A 379 -7.95 8.56 -2.37
N ILE A 380 -8.98 7.74 -2.46
CA ILE A 380 -8.88 6.36 -2.93
C ILE A 380 -9.50 6.28 -4.32
N VAL A 381 -8.69 5.95 -5.34
CA VAL A 381 -9.14 5.87 -6.74
C VAL A 381 -8.62 4.60 -7.39
N LYS A 382 -9.28 4.13 -8.46
CA LYS A 382 -8.86 2.90 -9.17
C LYS A 382 -7.42 2.97 -9.67
N ASN A 383 -7.04 4.10 -10.26
CA ASN A 383 -5.69 4.42 -10.73
C ASN A 383 -5.61 5.94 -10.98
N PHE A 384 -4.43 6.43 -11.37
CA PHE A 384 -4.22 7.87 -11.58
C PHE A 384 -5.15 8.47 -12.66
N ALA A 385 -5.45 7.72 -13.72
CA ALA A 385 -6.35 8.17 -14.79
C ALA A 385 -7.83 8.22 -14.36
N ALA A 386 -8.19 7.57 -13.26
CA ALA A 386 -9.53 7.56 -12.69
C ALA A 386 -9.78 8.71 -11.70
N ILE A 387 -8.82 9.62 -11.50
CA ILE A 387 -9.04 10.82 -10.69
C ILE A 387 -10.10 11.70 -11.37
N PRO A 388 -11.18 12.10 -10.67
CA PRO A 388 -12.18 12.99 -11.24
C PRO A 388 -11.57 14.30 -11.73
N LYS A 389 -12.07 14.82 -12.85
CA LYS A 389 -11.62 16.11 -13.36
C LYS A 389 -11.93 17.21 -12.33
N PRO A 390 -10.96 18.04 -11.94
CA PRO A 390 -11.18 19.06 -10.93
C PRO A 390 -11.95 20.25 -11.50
N THR A 391 -12.68 20.95 -10.63
CA THR A 391 -13.15 22.31 -10.88
C THR A 391 -12.03 23.33 -10.61
N GLN A 392 -12.25 24.58 -11.03
CA GLN A 392 -11.34 25.68 -10.69
C GLN A 392 -11.22 25.87 -9.16
N LYS A 393 -12.32 25.68 -8.44
CA LYS A 393 -12.36 25.81 -6.98
C LYS A 393 -11.48 24.75 -6.32
N ASP A 394 -11.57 23.50 -6.76
CA ASP A 394 -10.79 22.38 -6.18
C ASP A 394 -9.28 22.64 -6.27
N ILE A 395 -8.81 23.14 -7.41
CA ILE A 395 -7.40 23.48 -7.64
C ILE A 395 -6.95 24.63 -6.73
N VAL A 396 -7.76 25.68 -6.63
CA VAL A 396 -7.46 26.84 -5.79
C VAL A 396 -7.43 26.47 -4.31
N ASP A 397 -8.39 25.68 -3.85
CA ASP A 397 -8.49 25.25 -2.45
C ASP A 397 -7.33 24.32 -2.07
N SER A 398 -6.95 23.39 -2.95
CA SER A 398 -5.74 22.58 -2.76
C SER A 398 -4.48 23.43 -2.64
N ALA A 399 -4.32 24.50 -3.43
CA ALA A 399 -3.16 25.38 -3.28
C ALA A 399 -3.21 26.19 -1.97
N LYS A 400 -4.41 26.64 -1.55
CA LYS A 400 -4.60 27.41 -0.31
C LYS A 400 -4.28 26.61 0.96
N MET A 401 -4.38 25.28 0.91
CA MET A 401 -3.94 24.38 2.00
C MET A 401 -2.51 24.66 2.46
N PHE A 402 -1.66 25.15 1.56
CA PHE A 402 -0.25 25.38 1.83
C PHE A 402 0.08 26.80 2.25
N LEU A 403 -0.90 27.70 2.41
CA LEU A 403 -0.66 29.06 2.87
C LEU A 403 0.18 29.07 4.17
N GLY A 404 1.25 29.85 4.17
CA GLY A 404 2.19 29.91 5.28
C GLY A 404 3.27 28.83 5.29
N LEU A 405 3.23 27.83 4.39
CA LEU A 405 4.30 26.83 4.28
C LEU A 405 5.59 27.48 3.74
N PRO A 406 6.75 27.28 4.38
CA PRO A 406 8.01 27.87 3.92
C PRO A 406 8.46 27.41 2.53
N TYR A 407 9.04 28.34 1.77
CA TYR A 407 9.70 28.01 0.50
C TYR A 407 10.96 27.16 0.73
N VAL A 408 11.17 26.19 -0.15
CA VAL A 408 12.43 25.44 -0.27
C VAL A 408 12.73 25.22 -1.76
N TRP A 409 13.90 25.66 -2.23
CA TRP A 409 14.33 25.42 -3.61
C TRP A 409 14.29 23.92 -3.94
N SER A 410 13.88 23.56 -5.15
CA SER A 410 13.61 22.20 -5.63
C SER A 410 12.47 21.45 -4.94
N GLY A 411 11.78 22.07 -3.98
CA GLY A 411 10.73 21.45 -3.17
C GLY A 411 9.49 21.08 -3.97
N ILE A 412 9.02 19.83 -3.82
CA ILE A 412 7.75 19.33 -4.39
C ILE A 412 6.85 18.64 -3.36
N SER A 413 7.09 18.89 -2.07
CA SER A 413 6.42 18.18 -0.98
C SER A 413 5.82 19.12 0.05
N GLY A 414 4.88 18.60 0.86
CA GLY A 414 4.26 19.31 1.99
C GLY A 414 5.22 19.73 3.10
N PHE A 415 6.51 19.38 2.99
CA PHE A 415 7.57 19.88 3.87
C PHE A 415 8.19 21.21 3.38
N GLY A 416 7.87 21.63 2.15
CA GLY A 416 8.34 22.86 1.54
C GLY A 416 8.30 22.77 0.01
N PHE A 417 7.79 23.82 -0.63
CA PHE A 417 7.66 23.90 -2.08
C PHE A 417 8.56 24.99 -2.67
N ASP A 418 9.02 24.78 -3.90
CA ASP A 418 9.34 25.90 -4.79
C ASP A 418 8.11 26.32 -5.61
N CYS A 419 8.25 27.41 -6.38
CA CYS A 419 7.14 28.00 -7.13
C CYS A 419 6.47 26.99 -8.07
N SER A 420 7.28 26.31 -8.89
CA SER A 420 6.80 25.32 -9.86
C SER A 420 6.41 23.99 -9.23
N GLY A 421 7.04 23.60 -8.12
CA GLY A 421 6.76 22.40 -7.36
C GLY A 421 5.40 22.46 -6.68
N LEU A 422 5.01 23.62 -6.10
CA LEU A 422 3.66 23.83 -5.58
C LEU A 422 2.62 23.58 -6.67
N ILE A 423 2.80 24.22 -7.83
CA ILE A 423 1.84 24.09 -8.95
C ILE A 423 1.83 22.67 -9.50
N HIS A 424 3.00 22.06 -9.71
CA HIS A 424 3.11 20.67 -10.18
C HIS A 424 2.36 19.71 -9.25
N SER A 425 2.58 19.81 -7.94
CA SER A 425 1.95 18.92 -6.95
C SER A 425 0.44 19.17 -6.84
N VAL A 426 -0.03 20.41 -6.87
CA VAL A 426 -1.48 20.72 -6.88
C VAL A 426 -2.17 20.08 -8.09
N TYR A 427 -1.63 20.27 -9.29
CA TYR A 427 -2.21 19.70 -10.51
C TYR A 427 -2.13 18.17 -10.55
N LYS A 428 -0.99 17.59 -10.13
CA LYS A 428 -0.79 16.14 -10.05
C LYS A 428 -1.83 15.47 -9.14
N ASN A 429 -2.13 16.05 -7.99
CA ASN A 429 -3.13 15.51 -7.06
C ASN A 429 -4.56 15.46 -7.63
N HIS A 430 -4.80 16.21 -8.71
CA HIS A 430 -6.06 16.27 -9.44
C HIS A 430 -5.97 15.59 -10.81
N GLY A 431 -5.01 14.67 -11.00
CA GLY A 431 -4.90 13.85 -12.21
C GLY A 431 -4.33 14.56 -13.43
N ILE A 432 -3.82 15.79 -13.29
CA ILE A 432 -3.28 16.58 -14.39
C ILE A 432 -1.77 16.65 -14.27
N MET A 433 -1.08 15.92 -15.12
CA MET A 433 0.38 15.96 -15.18
C MET A 433 0.86 17.19 -15.95
N ILE A 434 1.57 18.08 -15.28
CA ILE A 434 2.21 19.25 -15.87
C ILE A 434 3.73 19.16 -15.74
N PRO A 435 4.51 19.85 -16.59
CA PRO A 435 5.97 19.88 -16.48
C PRO A 435 6.46 20.30 -15.08
N ARG A 436 7.61 19.80 -14.65
CA ARG A 436 8.17 20.13 -13.31
C ARG A 436 8.64 21.57 -13.19
N ASP A 437 9.24 22.12 -14.25
CA ASP A 437 9.89 23.44 -14.22
C ASP A 437 9.00 24.54 -14.78
N SER A 438 9.03 25.73 -14.15
CA SER A 438 8.23 26.89 -14.56
C SER A 438 8.44 27.31 -16.02
N PHE A 439 9.68 27.28 -16.51
CA PHE A 439 9.99 27.65 -17.91
C PHE A 439 9.47 26.63 -18.93
N VAL A 440 9.30 25.36 -18.54
CA VAL A 440 8.65 24.35 -19.39
C VAL A 440 7.14 24.47 -19.29
N GLN A 441 6.61 24.71 -18.09
CA GLN A 441 5.18 24.99 -17.88
C GLN A 441 4.70 26.20 -18.72
N ALA A 442 5.53 27.24 -18.85
CA ALA A 442 5.22 28.49 -19.57
C ALA A 442 5.01 28.33 -21.08
N VAL A 443 5.53 27.26 -21.68
CA VAL A 443 5.42 26.98 -23.12
C VAL A 443 4.48 25.80 -23.43
N ASN A 444 3.83 25.25 -22.41
CA ASN A 444 2.86 24.16 -22.50
C ASN A 444 1.47 24.64 -22.02
N GLY A 445 0.42 23.91 -22.41
CA GLY A 445 -0.97 24.30 -22.15
C GLY A 445 -1.46 25.44 -23.05
N THR A 446 -2.71 25.86 -22.87
CA THR A 446 -3.34 26.85 -23.75
C THR A 446 -2.99 28.27 -23.31
N PRO A 447 -2.44 29.14 -24.17
CA PRO A 447 -2.19 30.53 -23.82
C PRO A 447 -3.49 31.27 -23.51
N VAL A 448 -3.47 32.09 -22.45
CA VAL A 448 -4.62 32.89 -22.01
C VAL A 448 -4.23 34.37 -21.97
N ALA A 449 -5.08 35.21 -22.56
CA ALA A 449 -4.96 36.66 -22.45
C ALA A 449 -5.33 37.11 -21.03
N ARG A 450 -4.64 38.13 -20.48
CA ARG A 450 -4.85 38.62 -19.11
C ARG A 450 -6.32 38.88 -18.76
N LYS A 451 -7.10 39.47 -19.68
CA LYS A 451 -8.53 39.74 -19.52
C LYS A 451 -9.43 38.48 -19.44
N ASN A 452 -8.92 37.34 -19.90
CA ASN A 452 -9.65 36.07 -19.96
C ASN A 452 -9.17 35.07 -18.89
N MET A 453 -8.30 35.51 -17.97
CA MET A 453 -7.78 34.67 -16.90
C MET A 453 -8.91 34.26 -15.94
N ARG A 454 -8.89 32.99 -15.54
CA ARG A 454 -9.82 32.38 -14.61
C ARG A 454 -9.04 31.69 -13.48
N PRO A 455 -9.62 31.53 -12.28
CA PRO A 455 -8.95 30.83 -11.20
C PRO A 455 -8.41 29.47 -11.67
N GLY A 456 -7.17 29.16 -11.31
CA GLY A 456 -6.42 28.01 -11.81
C GLY A 456 -5.47 28.35 -12.97
N ASP A 457 -5.64 29.44 -13.72
CA ASP A 457 -4.66 29.79 -14.76
C ASP A 457 -3.28 30.09 -14.17
N LEU A 458 -2.22 29.59 -14.81
CA LEU A 458 -0.85 29.77 -14.36
C LEU A 458 -0.27 31.07 -14.91
N LEU A 459 0.32 31.87 -14.05
CA LEU A 459 0.94 33.15 -14.36
C LEU A 459 2.46 33.00 -14.34
N PHE A 460 3.12 33.39 -15.43
CA PHE A 460 4.57 33.25 -15.56
C PHE A 460 5.24 34.61 -15.48
N PHE A 461 6.42 34.62 -14.86
CA PHE A 461 7.24 35.82 -14.73
C PHE A 461 8.65 35.56 -15.21
N ALA A 462 9.18 36.50 -15.98
CA ALA A 462 10.47 36.40 -16.64
C ALA A 462 11.36 37.60 -16.35
N TYR A 463 12.67 37.39 -16.41
CA TYR A 463 13.66 38.46 -16.34
C TYR A 463 13.47 39.47 -17.48
N ASN A 464 14.18 40.59 -17.43
CA ASN A 464 14.13 41.63 -18.46
C ASN A 464 12.69 42.11 -18.74
N GLN A 465 11.98 42.49 -17.66
CA GLN A 465 10.62 43.03 -17.73
C GLN A 465 9.65 42.12 -18.52
N GLY A 466 9.68 40.80 -18.24
CA GLY A 466 8.81 39.82 -18.88
C GLY A 466 9.26 39.31 -20.25
N LYS A 467 10.39 39.80 -20.78
CA LYS A 467 10.89 39.42 -22.13
C LYS A 467 11.99 38.37 -22.14
N GLY A 468 12.55 38.04 -20.97
CA GLY A 468 13.67 37.12 -20.81
C GLY A 468 13.26 35.68 -20.46
N LYS A 469 14.16 34.97 -19.77
CA LYS A 469 13.89 33.61 -19.28
C LYS A 469 12.88 33.65 -18.13
N VAL A 470 11.87 32.78 -18.20
CA VAL A 470 10.92 32.53 -17.11
C VAL A 470 11.66 31.99 -15.89
N TYR A 471 11.43 32.61 -14.73
CA TYR A 471 12.05 32.24 -13.45
C TYR A 471 11.04 31.96 -12.34
N HIS A 472 9.77 32.34 -12.52
CA HIS A 472 8.74 32.18 -11.50
C HIS A 472 7.39 31.83 -12.11
N VAL A 473 6.58 31.13 -11.32
CA VAL A 473 5.18 30.82 -11.63
C VAL A 473 4.31 31.04 -10.39
N GLY A 474 3.11 31.56 -10.60
CA GLY A 474 2.04 31.59 -9.62
C GLY A 474 0.74 31.09 -10.24
N MET A 475 -0.29 30.89 -9.43
CA MET A 475 -1.61 30.50 -9.92
C MET A 475 -2.61 31.62 -9.64
N TYR A 476 -3.31 32.06 -10.67
CA TYR A 476 -4.38 33.05 -10.55
C TYR A 476 -5.52 32.48 -9.72
N ILE A 477 -6.05 33.27 -8.79
CA ILE A 477 -7.14 32.85 -7.90
C ILE A 477 -8.38 33.76 -7.98
N GLY A 478 -8.44 34.64 -8.99
CA GLY A 478 -9.47 35.67 -9.12
C GLY A 478 -9.07 36.98 -8.45
N ASN A 479 -9.91 38.01 -8.59
CA ASN A 479 -9.75 39.31 -7.92
C ASN A 479 -8.37 39.96 -8.07
N ASN A 480 -7.72 39.80 -9.25
CA ASN A 480 -6.38 40.31 -9.51
C ASN A 480 -5.30 39.76 -8.55
N GLN A 481 -5.52 38.56 -7.99
CA GLN A 481 -4.63 37.91 -7.03
C GLN A 481 -4.08 36.59 -7.57
N MET A 482 -2.91 36.22 -7.06
CA MET A 482 -2.32 34.90 -7.25
C MET A 482 -1.86 34.29 -5.94
N ILE A 483 -1.81 32.96 -5.90
CA ILE A 483 -1.09 32.18 -4.88
C ILE A 483 0.23 31.65 -5.46
N HIS A 484 1.30 31.70 -4.69
CA HIS A 484 2.60 31.18 -5.12
C HIS A 484 3.51 30.78 -3.94
N ALA A 485 4.62 30.10 -4.22
CA ALA A 485 5.75 29.94 -3.30
C ALA A 485 6.91 30.84 -3.79
N PRO A 486 7.11 32.04 -3.22
CA PRO A 486 7.89 33.11 -3.85
C PRO A 486 9.41 32.91 -3.87
N ASN A 487 10.04 32.67 -2.70
CA ASN A 487 11.50 32.52 -2.56
C ASN A 487 11.89 32.11 -1.13
N SER A 488 13.18 31.79 -0.92
CA SER A 488 13.75 31.24 0.33
C SER A 488 13.57 32.06 1.60
N SER A 489 13.22 33.35 1.54
CA SER A 489 12.95 34.18 2.73
C SER A 489 11.47 34.29 3.07
N ARG A 490 10.60 33.65 2.28
CA ARG A 490 9.15 33.82 2.36
C ARG A 490 8.43 32.47 2.33
N ASN A 491 7.13 32.54 2.58
CA ASN A 491 6.24 31.39 2.63
C ASN A 491 5.25 31.44 1.47
N VAL A 492 4.52 30.36 1.24
CA VAL A 492 3.38 30.36 0.33
C VAL A 492 2.39 31.43 0.76
N GLU A 493 2.00 32.28 -0.17
CA GLU A 493 1.20 33.47 0.11
C GLU A 493 0.27 33.81 -1.06
N ILE A 494 -0.71 34.68 -0.76
CA ILE A 494 -1.55 35.34 -1.75
C ILE A 494 -1.11 36.78 -1.89
N ILE A 495 -0.91 37.24 -3.12
CA ILE A 495 -0.52 38.61 -3.43
C ILE A 495 -1.24 39.12 -4.68
N SER A 496 -1.40 40.44 -4.78
CA SER A 496 -1.83 41.09 -6.01
C SER A 496 -0.84 40.81 -7.14
N ILE A 497 -1.34 40.52 -8.34
CA ILE A 497 -0.49 40.34 -9.53
C ILE A 497 0.16 41.65 -9.98
N ASP A 498 -0.35 42.79 -9.51
CA ASP A 498 0.21 44.11 -9.77
C ASP A 498 1.25 44.56 -8.72
N ALA A 499 1.56 43.72 -7.74
CA ALA A 499 2.64 43.99 -6.80
C ALA A 499 4.00 43.94 -7.51
N HIS A 500 4.96 44.74 -7.03
CA HIS A 500 6.35 44.64 -7.46
C HIS A 500 6.99 43.34 -6.91
N PRO A 501 7.82 42.60 -7.68
CA PRO A 501 8.23 42.86 -9.07
C PRO A 501 7.31 42.22 -10.13
N TYR A 502 6.23 41.53 -9.72
CA TYR A 502 5.38 40.71 -10.58
C TYR A 502 4.72 41.50 -11.72
N LYS A 503 4.27 42.73 -11.47
CA LYS A 503 3.69 43.59 -12.51
C LYS A 503 4.63 43.80 -13.70
N ALA A 504 5.88 44.13 -13.42
CA ALA A 504 6.88 44.45 -14.44
C ALA A 504 7.38 43.19 -15.15
N ASN A 505 7.40 42.05 -14.47
CA ASN A 505 7.98 40.82 -14.97
C ASN A 505 6.95 39.85 -15.57
N PHE A 506 5.68 40.23 -15.69
CA PHE A 506 4.63 39.36 -16.24
C PHE A 506 4.96 38.95 -17.69
N ALA A 507 5.03 37.63 -17.92
CA ALA A 507 5.47 37.03 -19.17
C ALA A 507 4.37 36.19 -19.86
N GLY A 508 3.12 36.33 -19.42
CA GLY A 508 1.97 35.63 -19.98
C GLY A 508 1.34 34.60 -19.03
N SER A 509 0.28 33.94 -19.51
CA SER A 509 -0.45 32.94 -18.73
C SER A 509 -0.85 31.72 -19.54
N ARG A 510 -0.99 30.57 -18.86
CA ARG A 510 -1.39 29.28 -19.47
C ARG A 510 -2.52 28.64 -18.68
N ARG A 511 -3.44 28.01 -19.41
CA ARG A 511 -4.52 27.18 -18.86
C ARG A 511 -4.23 25.70 -19.09
N TYR A 512 -4.27 24.94 -18.00
CA TYR A 512 -4.13 23.48 -18.00
C TYR A 512 -5.44 22.76 -17.68
N LEU A 513 -6.42 23.46 -17.11
CA LEU A 513 -7.78 22.95 -16.93
C LEU A 513 -8.50 22.93 -18.27
N LYS A 514 -8.97 21.75 -18.67
CA LYS A 514 -9.67 21.51 -19.95
C LYS A 514 -11.18 21.60 -19.77
#